data_AF-A0A2V6ZNE8-F1
#
_entry.id   AF-A0A2V6ZNE8-F1
#
_cell.length_a   1.000
_cell.length_b   1.000
_cell.length_c   1.000
_cell.angle_alpha   90.00
_cell.angle_beta   90.00
_cell.angle_gamma   90.00
#
_symmetry.space_group_name_H-M   'P 1'
#
loop_
_entity.id
_entity.type
_entity.pdbx_description
1 polymer ?
#
loop_
_entity_poly.entity_id
_entity_poly.type
_entity_poly.pdbx_seq_one_letter_code
_entity_poly.pdbx_strand_id
1 'polypeptide(L)' 'MGENVMLARDRAVATVTLNRPDRRNSLSDAMLTDLATAFAEL' A
#
# COMPACT_ATOMS: atom_id res chain seq x y z
N MET A 1 -7.80 -3.26 2.68
CA MET A 1 -7.02 -2.00 2.69
C MET A 1 -6.59 -1.64 4.11
N GLY A 2 -5.28 -1.66 4.38
CA GLY A 2 -4.70 -1.34 5.69
C GLY A 2 -4.29 0.13 5.82
N GLU A 3 -4.00 0.56 7.06
CA GLU A 3 -3.65 1.96 7.38
C GLU A 3 -2.39 2.45 6.64
N ASN A 4 -1.47 1.54 6.33
CA ASN A 4 -0.14 1.89 5.86
C ASN A 4 -0.06 2.06 4.33
N VAL A 5 -1.06 1.60 3.58
CA VAL A 5 -1.06 1.58 2.11
C VAL A 5 -2.42 2.02 1.57
N MET A 6 -2.40 2.91 0.57
CA MET A 6 -3.59 3.27 -0.20
C MET A 6 -3.53 2.64 -1.59
N LEU A 7 -4.64 2.11 -2.08
CA LEU A 7 -4.78 1.56 -3.42
C LEU A 7 -5.82 2.38 -4.20
N ALA A 8 -5.40 2.95 -5.33
CA ALA A 8 -6.28 3.61 -6.29
C ALA A 8 -6.22 2.89 -7.63
N ARG A 9 -7.33 2.80 -8.35
CA ARG A 9 -7.39 2.19 -9.69
C ARG A 9 -7.88 3.21 -10.72
N ASP A 10 -7.13 3.35 -11.81
CA ASP A 10 -7.53 4.09 -13.01
C ASP A 10 -7.37 3.17 -14.22
N ARG A 11 -8.50 2.66 -14.72
CA ARG A 11 -8.59 1.72 -15.86
C ARG A 11 -7.67 0.50 -15.67
N ALA A 12 -6.59 0.43 -16.44
CA ALA A 12 -5.63 -0.67 -16.43
C ALA A 12 -4.44 -0.43 -15.49
N VAL A 13 -4.40 0.70 -14.79
CA VAL A 13 -3.32 1.06 -13.87
C VAL A 13 -3.84 1.05 -12.44
N ALA A 14 -3.19 0.28 -11.58
CA ALA A 14 -3.40 0.30 -10.15
C ALA A 14 -2.21 0.99 -9.47
N THR A 15 -2.49 2.07 -8.74
CA THR A 15 -1.50 2.85 -8.01
C THR A 15 -1.54 2.46 -6.54
N VAL A 16 -0.44 1.90 -6.05
CA VAL A 16 -0.23 1.55 -4.65
C VAL A 16 0.65 2.63 -4.01
N THR A 17 0.10 3.40 -3.06
CA THR A 17 0.79 4.49 -2.37
C THR A 17 1.15 4.07 -0.95
N LEU A 18 2.43 4.18 -0.59
CA LEU A 18 2.87 4.05 0.80
C LEU A 18 2.42 5.28 1.60
N ASN A 19 1.60 5.06 2.63
CA ASN A 19 0.87 6.11 3.34
C ASN A 19 1.38 6.31 4.79
N ARG A 20 2.70 6.34 4.99
CA ARG A 20 3.33 6.65 6.29
C ARG A 20 4.44 7.71 6.14
N PRO A 21 4.11 8.92 5.68
CA PRO A 21 5.12 9.95 5.42
C PRO A 21 5.90 10.33 6.68
N ASP A 22 5.27 10.37 7.85
CA ASP A 22 5.92 10.72 9.13
C ASP A 22 7.04 9.75 9.53
N ARG A 23 7.01 8.53 8.98
CA ARG A 23 8.05 7.51 9.16
C ARG A 23 8.86 7.26 7.90
N ARG A 24 8.84 8.20 6.95
CA ARG A 24 9.52 8.12 5.65
C ARG A 24 9.20 6.82 4.90
N ASN A 25 7.97 6.31 5.07
CA ASN A 25 7.50 5.05 4.49
C ASN A 25 8.40 3.84 4.81
N SER A 26 8.96 3.79 6.03
CA SER A 26 9.71 2.62 6.50
C SER A 26 8.90 1.32 6.32
N LEU A 27 9.56 0.29 5.77
CA LEU A 27 8.97 -1.00 5.42
C LEU A 27 8.91 -1.95 6.63
N SER A 28 8.13 -1.59 7.64
CA SER A 28 7.83 -2.47 8.78
C SER A 28 6.98 -3.68 8.37
N ASP A 29 6.94 -4.73 9.19
CA ASP A 29 6.13 -5.94 8.94
C ASP A 29 4.65 -5.65 8.63
N ALA A 30 4.04 -4.69 9.33
CA ALA A 30 2.68 -4.25 9.05
C ALA A 30 2.53 -3.63 7.65
N MET A 31 3.51 -2.85 7.19
CA MET A 31 3.54 -2.29 5.84
C MET A 31 3.66 -3.38 4.78
N LEU A 32 4.54 -4.36 5.01
CA LEU A 32 4.73 -5.49 4.11
C LEU A 32 3.45 -6.35 4.00
N THR A 33 2.74 -6.53 5.12
CA THR A 33 1.46 -7.24 5.16
C THR A 33 0.37 -6.49 4.38
N ASP A 34 0.28 -5.17 4.55
CA ASP A 34 -0.67 -4.33 3.82
C ASP A 34 -0.37 -4.30 2.32
N LEU A 35 0.92 -4.25 1.94
CA LEU A 35 1.36 -4.33 0.54
C LEU A 35 1.00 -5.67 -0.09
N ALA A 36 1.27 -6.78 0.60
CA ALA A 36 0.93 -8.12 0.11
C ALA A 36 -0.60 -8.25 -0.12
N THR A 37 -1.40 -7.70 0.80
CA THR A 37 -2.86 -7.66 0.65
C THR A 37 -3.27 -6.82 -0.56
N ALA A 38 -2.71 -5.62 -0.72
CA ALA A 38 -3.02 -4.74 -1.85
C ALA A 38 -2.67 -5.38 -3.20
N PHE A 39 -1.55 -6.11 -3.28
CA PHE A 39 -1.16 -6.85 -4.49
C PHE A 39 -2.01 -8.08 -4.76
N ALA A 40 -2.47 -8.80 -3.73
CA ALA A 40 -3.39 -9.92 -3.89
C ALA A 40 -4.78 -9.49 -4.39
N GLU A 41 -5.16 -8.23 -4.16
CA GLU A 41 -6.41 -7.66 -4.64
C GLU A 41 -6.35 -7.24 -6.12
N LEU A 42 -5.16 -7.11 -6.74
CA LEU A 42 -4.99 -6.59 -8.12
C LEU A 42 -5.63 -7.45 -9.19
#